data_AF-A0A951UWI6-F1
#
_entry.id   AF-A0A951UWI6-F1
#
_cell.length_a   1.000
_cell.length_b   1.000
_cell.length_c   1.000
_cell.angle_alpha   90.00
_cell.angle_beta   90.00
_cell.angle_gamma   90.00
#
_symmetry.space_group_name_H-M   'P 1'
#
loop_
_entity.id
_entity.type
_entity.pdbx_description
1 polymer ?
#
loop_
_entity_poly.entity_id
_entity_poly.type
_entity_poly.pdbx_seq_one_letter_code
_entity_poly.pdbx_strand_id
1 'polypeptide(L)'
;MMESEVTGNCHASFGERDRETRKSKGLKVRSVPTLFSPLLANIALHGMENRIKQVSKNAFLIRYADDFVILHENLSVVERCQEIIAEWLKGMGLELKPSKTRLAHTFNEHEGQKPGFDFLGFNVRQYPVGKYQSGKNNGTLLGFKTLIKPSKKKIKLYVESLRSVIKTHKAAPQEALISRLNPIIRGWANYYSTVVSKEILSGMDKLIYQQLKAWSSFRHPQKDSHWIAKRYWLIDQGEGWVFASRKEGNKKMRLIKHSETPIVRHIKVRGDCSPYDGDWIYWSARMGMHPEAAARVSKLLKKQKGKCAHCELFFKNGDLLEIDHKKPRSKGGKNTQDNLQLLHRHCHDTKTANDDKAVRGTNDNSQIIEEPCEVKVCAVVRTD
;
A
#
# COMPACT_ATOMS: atom_id res chain seq x y z
N MET A 1 -8.21 1.88 -21.91
CA MET A 1 -8.90 0.63 -22.31
C MET A 1 -10.06 0.88 -23.28
N MET A 2 -10.36 2.13 -23.60
CA MET A 2 -11.54 2.54 -24.36
C MET A 2 -11.14 3.54 -25.44
N GLU A 3 -11.89 3.59 -26.53
CA GLU A 3 -11.78 4.63 -27.56
C GLU A 3 -13.11 5.39 -27.65
N SER A 4 -13.04 6.68 -27.95
CA SER A 4 -14.21 7.56 -28.14
C SER A 4 -14.42 7.80 -29.63
N GLU A 5 -15.62 7.56 -30.16
CA GLU A 5 -15.97 7.95 -31.53
C GLU A 5 -16.27 9.45 -31.64
N VAL A 6 -15.90 10.00 -32.80
CA VAL A 6 -15.84 11.43 -33.12
C VAL A 6 -17.24 12.00 -33.34
N THR A 7 -17.69 12.85 -32.41
CA THR A 7 -18.62 13.95 -32.72
C THR A 7 -18.13 15.21 -32.00
N GLY A 8 -18.08 16.32 -32.74
CA GLY A 8 -17.35 17.53 -32.34
C GLY A 8 -17.99 18.27 -31.18
N ASN A 9 -17.38 18.16 -30.00
CA ASN A 9 -16.99 19.27 -29.10
C ASN A 9 -16.51 18.66 -27.77
N CYS A 10 -15.43 19.23 -27.22
CA CYS A 10 -14.79 18.87 -25.94
C CYS A 10 -14.02 17.53 -25.92
N HIS A 11 -12.79 17.52 -26.44
CA HIS A 11 -11.91 16.34 -26.42
C HIS A 11 -11.05 16.23 -25.15
N ALA A 12 -11.19 15.11 -24.43
CA ALA A 12 -10.13 14.49 -23.63
C ALA A 12 -10.12 12.98 -23.89
N SER A 13 -9.15 12.51 -24.69
CA SER A 13 -8.92 11.09 -24.92
C SER A 13 -8.39 10.42 -23.66
N PHE A 14 -9.17 9.52 -23.07
CA PHE A 14 -8.77 8.77 -21.90
C PHE A 14 -8.08 7.46 -22.29
N GLY A 15 -6.77 7.39 -22.01
CA GLY A 15 -6.07 6.11 -21.96
C GLY A 15 -5.20 5.80 -23.18
N GLU A 16 -4.16 6.60 -23.41
CA GLU A 16 -2.92 6.12 -24.02
C GLU A 16 -1.73 6.85 -23.40
N ARG A 17 -0.89 6.10 -22.66
CA ARG A 17 0.41 6.58 -22.14
C ARG A 17 1.53 6.43 -23.17
N ASP A 18 1.19 6.07 -24.40
CA ASP A 18 2.14 5.98 -25.50
C ASP A 18 1.97 7.21 -26.40
N ARG A 19 3.11 7.87 -26.64
CA ARG A 19 3.25 8.98 -27.57
C ARG A 19 2.93 8.50 -28.99
N GLU A 20 1.68 8.56 -29.41
CA GLU A 20 1.33 8.52 -30.83
C GLU A 20 0.63 9.81 -31.24
N THR A 21 1.41 10.68 -31.87
CA THR A 21 0.95 11.86 -32.57
C THR A 21 0.20 11.44 -33.84
N ARG A 22 -1.14 11.41 -33.81
CA ARG A 22 -1.93 11.38 -35.05
C ARG A 22 -2.11 12.80 -35.59
N LYS A 23 -1.65 13.01 -36.83
CA LYS A 23 -1.92 14.19 -37.65
C LYS A 23 -3.37 14.13 -38.13
N SER A 24 -4.27 14.88 -37.52
CA SER A 24 -5.51 15.32 -38.17
C SER A 24 -5.52 16.85 -38.22
N LYS A 25 -5.64 17.37 -39.45
CA LYS A 25 -5.95 18.75 -39.87
C LYS A 25 -5.61 19.88 -38.87
N GLY A 26 -4.47 20.52 -39.11
CA GLY A 26 -4.35 21.98 -39.01
C GLY A 26 -4.29 22.67 -37.63
N LEU A 27 -4.50 22.00 -36.50
CA LEU A 27 -4.37 22.65 -35.19
C LEU A 27 -3.68 21.73 -34.17
N LYS A 28 -2.45 22.09 -33.77
CA LYS A 28 -1.73 21.43 -32.66
C LYS A 28 -2.39 21.83 -31.33
N VAL A 29 -3.53 21.23 -31.00
CA VAL A 29 -4.08 21.31 -29.64
C VAL A 29 -3.28 20.32 -28.79
N ARG A 30 -2.35 20.83 -27.97
CA ARG A 30 -1.84 20.05 -26.84
C ARG A 30 -3.02 19.85 -25.90
N SER A 31 -3.59 18.64 -25.84
CA SER A 31 -4.52 18.28 -24.77
C SER A 31 -3.72 18.27 -23.47
N VAL A 32 -3.73 19.41 -22.78
CA VAL A 32 -3.25 19.46 -21.40
C VAL A 32 -4.25 18.61 -20.60
N PRO A 33 -3.85 17.50 -19.97
CA PRO A 33 -4.75 16.80 -19.08
C PRO A 33 -5.08 17.76 -17.94
N THR A 34 -6.29 18.30 -17.96
CA THR A 34 -6.79 19.16 -16.90
C THR A 34 -6.81 18.35 -15.60
N LEU A 35 -6.53 18.99 -14.46
CA LEU A 35 -6.51 18.33 -13.15
C LEU A 35 -7.83 17.58 -12.85
N PHE A 36 -8.92 18.01 -13.48
CA PHE A 36 -10.27 17.48 -13.35
C PHE A 36 -10.55 16.23 -14.20
N SER A 37 -9.78 16.02 -15.26
CA SER A 37 -10.00 14.92 -16.20
C SER A 37 -10.07 13.57 -15.46
N PRO A 38 -9.10 13.17 -14.59
CA PRO A 38 -9.17 11.88 -13.89
C PRO A 38 -10.34 11.76 -12.92
N LEU A 39 -10.78 12.88 -12.35
CA LEU A 39 -11.93 12.92 -11.46
C LEU A 39 -13.22 12.65 -12.24
N LEU A 40 -13.40 13.34 -13.37
CA LEU A 40 -14.57 13.15 -14.23
C LEU A 40 -14.66 11.72 -14.77
N ALA A 41 -13.54 11.12 -15.16
CA ALA A 41 -13.52 9.72 -15.58
C ALA A 41 -13.95 8.76 -14.46
N ASN A 42 -13.55 9.02 -13.21
CA ASN A 42 -13.98 8.21 -12.07
C ASN A 42 -15.47 8.40 -11.74
N ILE A 43 -16.02 9.59 -11.94
CA ILE A 43 -17.46 9.89 -11.78
C ILE A 43 -18.27 9.21 -12.88
N ALA A 44 -17.85 9.34 -14.15
CA ALA A 44 -18.52 8.72 -15.28
C ALA A 44 -18.55 7.18 -15.14
N LEU A 45 -17.44 6.58 -14.70
CA LEU A 45 -17.35 5.13 -14.48
C LEU A 45 -17.91 4.67 -13.13
N HIS A 46 -18.48 5.58 -12.33
CA HIS A 46 -19.15 5.24 -11.08
C HIS A 46 -20.49 4.53 -11.37
N GLY A 47 -20.84 3.51 -10.60
CA GLY A 47 -22.05 2.72 -10.81
C GLY A 47 -21.89 1.49 -11.71
N MET A 48 -20.75 1.33 -12.40
CA MET A 48 -20.44 0.12 -13.18
C MET A 48 -20.52 -1.16 -12.32
N GLU A 49 -20.05 -1.10 -11.07
CA GLU A 49 -20.11 -2.22 -10.12
C GLU A 49 -21.56 -2.63 -9.81
N ASN A 50 -22.46 -1.64 -9.64
CA ASN A 50 -23.87 -1.90 -9.35
C ASN A 50 -24.55 -2.60 -10.53
N ARG A 51 -24.21 -2.21 -11.76
CA ARG A 51 -24.74 -2.84 -12.98
C ARG A 51 -24.32 -4.30 -13.10
N ILE A 52 -23.09 -4.64 -12.74
CA ILE A 52 -22.60 -6.02 -12.75
C ILE A 52 -23.26 -6.85 -11.64
N LYS A 53 -23.44 -6.27 -10.44
CA LYS A 53 -24.13 -6.93 -9.33
C LYS A 53 -25.60 -7.26 -9.62
N GLN A 54 -26.25 -6.55 -10.53
CA GLN A 54 -27.60 -6.89 -11.01
C GLN A 54 -27.63 -8.22 -11.78
N VAL A 55 -26.52 -8.59 -12.44
CA VAL A 55 -26.41 -9.85 -13.21
C VAL A 55 -26.14 -11.02 -12.28
N SER A 56 -25.15 -10.86 -11.40
CA SER A 56 -24.78 -11.86 -10.41
C SER A 56 -24.26 -11.15 -9.17
N LYS A 57 -24.84 -11.48 -8.01
CA LYS A 57 -24.37 -11.00 -6.70
C LYS A 57 -22.95 -11.47 -6.39
N ASN A 58 -22.49 -12.55 -7.03
CA ASN A 58 -21.18 -13.16 -6.82
C ASN A 58 -20.12 -12.66 -7.83
N ALA A 59 -20.47 -11.75 -8.74
CA ALA A 59 -19.52 -11.15 -9.67
C ALA A 59 -18.76 -10.00 -8.98
N PHE A 60 -17.44 -10.02 -9.10
CA PHE A 60 -16.58 -8.99 -8.52
C PHE A 60 -15.97 -8.13 -9.63
N LEU A 61 -16.17 -6.81 -9.52
CA LEU A 61 -15.49 -5.82 -10.34
C LEU A 61 -14.32 -5.21 -9.58
N ILE A 62 -13.13 -5.25 -10.18
CA ILE A 62 -11.95 -4.55 -9.68
C ILE A 62 -11.57 -3.51 -10.73
N ARG A 63 -11.69 -2.23 -10.39
CA ARG A 63 -11.40 -1.10 -11.29
C ARG A 63 -10.25 -0.26 -10.77
N TYR A 64 -9.40 0.20 -11.67
CA TYR A 64 -8.38 1.20 -11.46
C TYR A 64 -8.35 2.17 -12.64
N ALA A 65 -8.86 3.39 -12.42
CA ALA A 65 -9.11 4.34 -13.50
C ALA A 65 -9.94 3.70 -14.64
N ASP A 66 -9.37 3.59 -15.84
CA ASP A 66 -9.99 2.98 -17.02
C ASP A 66 -9.74 1.47 -17.15
N ASP A 67 -8.75 0.93 -16.43
CA ASP A 67 -8.44 -0.50 -16.43
C ASP A 67 -9.31 -1.24 -15.40
N PHE A 68 -10.00 -2.30 -15.80
CA PHE A 68 -10.80 -3.11 -14.89
C PHE A 68 -10.72 -4.62 -15.18
N VAL A 69 -11.11 -5.41 -14.19
CA VAL A 69 -11.19 -6.87 -14.25
C VAL A 69 -12.49 -7.32 -13.61
N ILE A 70 -13.16 -8.26 -14.27
CA ILE A 70 -14.36 -8.94 -13.77
C ILE A 70 -13.97 -10.36 -13.40
N LEU A 71 -14.33 -10.78 -12.20
CA LEU A 71 -14.07 -12.12 -11.70
C LEU A 71 -15.39 -12.82 -11.37
N HIS A 72 -15.56 -14.01 -11.91
CA HIS A 72 -16.67 -14.90 -11.63
C HIS A 72 -16.23 -16.36 -11.84
N GLU A 73 -16.94 -17.31 -11.23
CA GLU A 73 -16.67 -18.75 -11.35
C GLU A 73 -17.10 -19.33 -12.71
N ASN A 74 -18.24 -18.87 -13.22
CA ASN A 74 -18.84 -19.32 -14.49
C ASN A 74 -18.48 -18.39 -15.64
N LEU A 75 -18.00 -18.97 -16.76
CA LEU A 75 -17.63 -18.24 -17.98
C LEU A 75 -18.82 -17.50 -18.61
N SER A 76 -19.98 -18.16 -18.72
CA SER A 76 -21.19 -17.58 -19.31
C SER A 76 -21.64 -16.28 -18.62
N VAL A 77 -21.42 -16.19 -17.31
CA VAL A 77 -21.72 -14.96 -16.55
C VAL A 77 -20.71 -13.86 -16.88
N VAL A 78 -19.43 -14.19 -17.10
CA VAL A 78 -18.41 -13.22 -17.51
C VAL A 78 -18.72 -12.67 -18.90
N GLU A 79 -19.09 -13.53 -19.85
CA GLU A 79 -19.49 -13.14 -21.20
C GLU A 79 -20.71 -12.21 -21.17
N ARG A 80 -21.75 -12.56 -20.40
CA ARG A 80 -22.91 -11.71 -20.20
C ARG A 80 -22.55 -10.36 -19.53
N CYS A 81 -21.64 -10.36 -18.57
CA CYS A 81 -21.14 -9.12 -17.96
C CYS A 81 -20.39 -8.25 -18.97
N GLN A 82 -19.63 -8.85 -19.88
CA GLN A 82 -18.93 -8.14 -20.96
C GLN A 82 -19.92 -7.45 -21.89
N GLU A 83 -20.99 -8.13 -22.31
CA GLU A 83 -22.06 -7.56 -23.15
C GLU A 83 -22.74 -6.36 -22.47
N ILE A 84 -23.14 -6.53 -21.21
CA ILE A 84 -23.84 -5.49 -20.45
C ILE A 84 -22.95 -4.26 -20.22
N ILE A 85 -21.66 -4.47 -19.98
CA ILE A 85 -20.71 -3.36 -19.85
C ILE A 85 -20.47 -2.68 -21.19
N ALA A 86 -20.39 -3.43 -22.29
CA ALA A 86 -20.24 -2.84 -23.61
C ALA A 86 -21.44 -1.95 -23.96
N GLU A 87 -22.66 -2.40 -23.67
CA GLU A 87 -23.89 -1.60 -23.83
C GLU A 87 -23.87 -0.36 -22.93
N TRP A 88 -23.50 -0.52 -21.65
CA TRP A 88 -23.43 0.58 -20.70
C TRP A 88 -22.40 1.65 -21.10
N LEU A 89 -21.23 1.23 -21.60
CA LEU A 89 -20.18 2.11 -22.07
C LEU A 89 -20.59 2.85 -23.35
N LYS A 90 -21.33 2.19 -24.26
CA LYS A 90 -21.89 2.84 -25.47
C LYS A 90 -22.80 4.02 -25.11
N GLY A 91 -23.59 3.90 -24.04
CA GLY A 91 -24.40 5.00 -23.53
C GLY A 91 -23.59 6.25 -23.13
N MET A 92 -22.29 6.10 -22.86
CA MET A 92 -21.37 7.20 -22.55
C MET A 92 -20.42 7.55 -23.71
N GLY A 93 -20.59 6.96 -24.89
CA GLY A 93 -19.71 7.16 -26.04
C GLY A 93 -18.33 6.50 -25.89
N LEU A 94 -18.23 5.43 -25.08
CA LEU A 94 -16.99 4.67 -24.88
C LEU A 94 -17.18 3.26 -25.42
N GLU A 95 -16.13 2.71 -26.04
CA GLU A 95 -16.15 1.33 -26.52
C GLU A 95 -15.01 0.50 -25.95
N LEU A 96 -15.24 -0.80 -25.76
CA LEU A 96 -14.20 -1.74 -25.35
C LEU A 96 -13.31 -2.09 -26.54
N LYS A 97 -12.00 -1.89 -26.40
CA LYS A 97 -11.05 -2.24 -27.45
C LYS A 97 -10.83 -3.77 -27.49
N PRO A 98 -11.24 -4.49 -28.56
CA PRO A 98 -11.20 -5.95 -28.61
C PRO A 98 -9.79 -6.52 -28.43
N SER A 99 -8.77 -5.79 -28.89
CA SER A 99 -7.36 -6.19 -28.76
C SER A 99 -6.79 -6.07 -27.35
N LYS A 100 -7.45 -5.33 -26.44
CA LYS A 100 -7.04 -5.17 -25.03
C LYS A 100 -7.89 -6.03 -24.08
N THR A 101 -9.12 -6.35 -24.46
CA THR A 101 -9.99 -7.27 -23.71
C THR A 101 -9.57 -8.72 -23.91
N ARG A 102 -9.57 -9.51 -22.84
CA ARG A 102 -9.12 -10.89 -22.88
C ARG A 102 -9.81 -11.70 -21.80
N LEU A 103 -10.43 -12.82 -22.19
CA LEU A 103 -10.92 -13.83 -21.27
C LEU A 103 -9.77 -14.76 -20.90
N ALA A 104 -9.60 -15.00 -19.61
CA ALA A 104 -8.53 -15.86 -19.10
C ALA A 104 -8.98 -16.58 -17.83
N HIS A 105 -8.65 -17.86 -17.76
CA HIS A 105 -8.89 -18.66 -16.56
C HIS A 105 -7.69 -18.58 -15.61
N THR A 106 -7.92 -18.55 -14.29
CA THR A 106 -6.84 -18.35 -13.31
C THR A 106 -6.03 -19.61 -13.00
N PHE A 107 -6.65 -20.79 -13.15
CA PHE A 107 -6.07 -22.11 -12.87
C PHE A 107 -5.75 -22.95 -14.12
N ASN A 108 -6.77 -23.23 -14.95
CA ASN A 108 -6.65 -23.98 -16.20
C ASN A 108 -6.20 -23.13 -17.39
N GLU A 109 -5.63 -23.79 -18.40
CA GLU A 109 -5.48 -23.20 -19.72
C GLU A 109 -6.84 -23.08 -20.40
N HIS A 110 -7.06 -21.96 -21.07
CA HIS A 110 -8.29 -21.69 -21.80
C HIS A 110 -7.88 -21.06 -23.13
N GLU A 111 -8.36 -21.63 -24.25
CA GLU A 111 -8.08 -21.15 -25.61
C GLU A 111 -6.57 -20.98 -25.93
N GLY A 112 -5.74 -21.93 -25.49
CA GLY A 112 -4.28 -21.88 -25.70
C GLY A 112 -3.56 -20.78 -24.89
N GLN A 113 -4.28 -20.07 -24.02
CA GLN A 113 -3.69 -19.07 -23.13
C GLN A 113 -3.22 -19.69 -21.82
N LYS A 114 -2.04 -19.25 -21.37
CA LYS A 114 -1.50 -19.64 -20.07
C LYS A 114 -2.41 -19.15 -18.94
N PRO A 115 -2.58 -19.96 -17.88
CA PRO A 115 -3.43 -19.59 -16.77
C PRO A 115 -2.93 -18.32 -16.08
N GLY A 116 -3.89 -17.51 -15.64
CA GLY A 116 -3.69 -16.25 -14.96
C GLY A 116 -3.73 -15.02 -15.88
N PHE A 117 -3.83 -13.86 -15.26
CA PHE A 117 -3.92 -12.59 -15.97
C PHE A 117 -3.02 -11.53 -15.37
N ASP A 118 -2.64 -10.56 -16.21
CA ASP A 118 -1.85 -9.41 -15.80
C ASP A 118 -2.78 -8.20 -15.55
N PHE A 119 -2.68 -7.59 -14.38
CA PHE A 119 -3.42 -6.37 -14.02
C PHE A 119 -2.48 -5.41 -13.28
N LEU A 120 -2.37 -4.15 -13.73
CA LEU A 120 -1.49 -3.12 -13.16
C LEU A 120 -0.03 -3.54 -12.94
N GLY A 121 0.48 -4.47 -13.76
CA GLY A 121 1.83 -5.00 -13.63
C GLY A 121 2.00 -6.12 -12.60
N PHE A 122 0.89 -6.66 -12.09
CA PHE A 122 0.83 -7.87 -11.28
C PHE A 122 0.23 -9.02 -12.10
N ASN A 123 0.85 -10.19 -12.02
CA ASN A 123 0.32 -11.42 -12.55
C ASN A 123 -0.42 -12.16 -11.42
N VAL A 124 -1.71 -12.40 -11.62
CA VAL A 124 -2.58 -13.17 -10.71
C VAL A 124 -2.77 -14.54 -11.32
N ARG A 125 -2.28 -15.58 -10.64
CA ARG A 125 -2.39 -16.97 -11.10
C ARG A 125 -2.62 -17.93 -9.94
N GLN A 126 -3.42 -18.96 -10.18
CA GLN A 126 -3.58 -20.09 -9.28
C GLN A 126 -2.66 -21.24 -9.73
N TYR A 127 -2.04 -21.90 -8.75
CA TYR A 127 -1.12 -23.01 -8.96
C TYR A 127 -1.65 -24.26 -8.26
N PRO A 128 -1.62 -25.44 -8.88
CA PRO A 128 -1.98 -26.69 -8.21
C PRO A 128 -1.00 -26.95 -7.08
N VAL A 129 -1.51 -27.32 -5.92
CA VAL A 129 -0.70 -27.62 -4.74
C VAL A 129 -1.24 -28.84 -4.00
N GLY A 130 -0.36 -29.57 -3.34
CA GLY A 130 -0.74 -30.72 -2.52
C GLY A 130 -1.54 -30.35 -1.28
N LYS A 131 -2.08 -31.39 -0.62
CA LYS A 131 -2.95 -31.30 0.58
C LYS A 131 -2.42 -30.37 1.68
N TYR A 132 -1.11 -30.34 1.89
CA TYR A 132 -0.46 -29.58 2.98
C TYR A 132 -0.22 -28.09 2.68
N GLN A 133 -0.30 -27.69 1.41
CA GLN A 133 -0.07 -26.30 0.99
C GLN A 133 -1.34 -25.60 0.49
N SER A 134 -2.41 -26.37 0.30
CA SER A 134 -3.69 -25.85 -0.16
C SER A 134 -4.42 -25.09 0.94
N GLY A 135 -5.06 -23.99 0.54
CA GLY A 135 -6.01 -23.30 1.40
C GLY A 135 -7.25 -24.16 1.66
N LYS A 136 -7.93 -23.88 2.76
CA LYS A 136 -9.24 -24.46 3.06
C LYS A 136 -10.30 -23.37 2.96
N ASN A 137 -11.44 -23.70 2.36
CA ASN A 137 -12.65 -22.89 2.42
C ASN A 137 -13.74 -23.71 3.09
N ASN A 138 -14.26 -23.25 4.24
CA ASN A 138 -15.26 -23.98 5.05
C ASN A 138 -14.92 -25.46 5.31
N GLY A 139 -13.64 -25.78 5.51
CA GLY A 139 -13.16 -27.15 5.75
C GLY A 139 -12.78 -27.94 4.48
N THR A 140 -13.27 -27.54 3.32
CA THR A 140 -12.94 -28.16 2.02
C THR A 140 -11.61 -27.64 1.48
N LEU A 141 -10.77 -28.53 0.98
CA LEU A 141 -9.49 -28.18 0.36
C LEU A 141 -9.73 -27.61 -1.04
N LEU A 142 -9.08 -26.49 -1.35
CA LEU A 142 -9.23 -25.84 -2.66
C LEU A 142 -8.40 -26.52 -3.77
N GLY A 143 -7.36 -27.28 -3.43
CA GLY A 143 -6.44 -27.90 -4.38
C GLY A 143 -5.45 -26.95 -5.06
N PHE A 144 -5.57 -25.63 -4.83
CA PHE A 144 -4.70 -24.62 -5.42
C PHE A 144 -4.24 -23.55 -4.43
N LYS A 145 -3.20 -22.80 -4.84
CA LYS A 145 -2.71 -21.60 -4.16
C LYS A 145 -2.64 -20.43 -5.12
N THR A 146 -3.30 -19.34 -4.77
CA THR A 146 -3.24 -18.09 -5.52
C THR A 146 -1.97 -17.33 -5.19
N LEU A 147 -1.12 -17.11 -6.19
CA LEU A 147 0.09 -16.30 -6.04
C LEU A 147 -0.02 -15.08 -6.94
N ILE A 148 0.11 -13.91 -6.33
CA ILE A 148 0.24 -12.64 -7.03
C ILE A 148 1.72 -12.30 -7.07
N LYS A 149 2.27 -12.17 -8.28
CA LYS A 149 3.69 -11.87 -8.52
C LYS A 149 3.81 -10.67 -9.47
N PRO A 150 4.91 -9.91 -9.48
CA PRO A 150 5.20 -8.95 -10.54
C PRO A 150 5.11 -9.61 -11.93
N SER A 151 4.50 -8.94 -12.91
CA SER A 151 4.36 -9.52 -14.25
C SER A 151 5.71 -9.61 -14.97
N LYS A 152 5.90 -10.67 -15.77
CA LYS A 152 7.16 -10.91 -16.50
C LYS A 152 7.54 -9.73 -17.41
N LYS A 153 6.53 -9.11 -18.04
CA LYS A 153 6.71 -7.91 -18.87
C LYS A 153 7.30 -6.75 -18.07
N LYS A 154 6.77 -6.46 -16.88
CA LYS A 154 7.26 -5.38 -16.02
C LYS A 154 8.64 -5.67 -15.43
N ILE A 155 8.93 -6.93 -15.07
CA ILE A 155 10.26 -7.35 -14.63
C ILE A 155 11.28 -7.09 -15.76
N LYS A 156 10.98 -7.49 -17.00
CA LYS A 156 11.87 -7.29 -18.14
C LYS A 156 12.16 -5.81 -18.39
N LEU A 157 11.12 -4.98 -18.46
CA LEU A 157 11.26 -3.53 -18.62
C LEU A 157 12.09 -2.89 -17.50
N TYR A 158 11.91 -3.36 -16.27
CA TYR A 158 12.69 -2.89 -15.13
C TYR A 158 14.18 -3.25 -15.26
N VAL A 159 14.50 -4.50 -15.59
CA VAL A 159 15.88 -4.94 -15.80
C VAL A 159 16.53 -4.18 -16.95
N GLU A 160 15.80 -3.91 -18.03
CA GLU A 160 16.27 -3.09 -19.16
C GLU A 160 16.53 -1.64 -18.75
N SER A 161 15.67 -1.07 -17.90
CA SER A 161 15.87 0.27 -17.35
C SER A 161 17.14 0.35 -16.50
N LEU A 162 17.36 -0.62 -15.60
CA LEU A 162 18.60 -0.70 -14.81
C LEU A 162 19.83 -0.85 -15.70
N ARG A 163 19.75 -1.71 -16.72
CA ARG A 163 20.84 -1.92 -17.68
C ARG A 163 21.17 -0.64 -18.43
N SER A 164 20.15 0.10 -18.86
CA SER A 164 20.30 1.39 -19.52
C SER A 164 21.01 2.40 -18.62
N VAL A 165 20.58 2.52 -17.36
CA VAL A 165 21.22 3.40 -16.37
C VAL A 165 22.69 3.06 -16.18
N ILE A 166 23.01 1.78 -15.98
CA ILE A 166 24.41 1.31 -15.80
C ILE A 166 25.24 1.57 -17.07
N LYS A 167 24.66 1.35 -18.26
CA LYS A 167 25.32 1.60 -19.56
C LYS A 167 25.63 3.08 -19.77
N THR A 168 24.71 3.98 -19.43
CA THR A 168 24.93 5.43 -19.52
C THR A 168 26.01 5.89 -18.52
N HIS A 169 26.08 5.27 -17.35
CA HIS A 169 27.02 5.61 -16.28
C HIS A 169 28.33 4.80 -16.34
N LYS A 170 28.72 4.27 -17.51
CA LYS A 170 29.94 3.44 -17.68
C LYS A 170 31.22 4.12 -17.16
N ALA A 171 31.38 5.42 -17.43
CA ALA A 171 32.55 6.20 -16.99
C ALA A 171 32.31 6.99 -15.69
N ALA A 172 31.07 7.04 -15.20
CA ALA A 172 30.69 7.86 -14.05
C ALA A 172 31.31 7.34 -12.75
N PRO A 173 31.55 8.18 -11.73
CA PRO A 173 32.04 7.71 -10.43
C PRO A 173 31.02 6.76 -9.76
N GLN A 174 31.50 5.89 -8.87
CA GLN A 174 30.69 4.85 -8.22
C GLN A 174 29.51 5.46 -7.46
N GLU A 175 29.72 6.60 -6.81
CA GLU A 175 28.76 7.35 -6.03
C GLU A 175 27.60 7.85 -6.89
N ALA A 176 27.91 8.38 -8.09
CA ALA A 176 26.90 8.84 -9.03
C ALA A 176 26.01 7.68 -9.49
N LEU A 177 26.62 6.52 -9.77
CA LEU A 177 25.87 5.31 -10.14
C LEU A 177 24.94 4.86 -8.99
N ILE A 178 25.44 4.79 -7.76
CA ILE A 178 24.65 4.42 -6.57
C ILE A 178 23.50 5.40 -6.35
N SER A 179 23.78 6.71 -6.45
CA SER A 179 22.79 7.77 -6.28
C SER A 179 21.65 7.64 -7.30
N ARG A 180 21.95 7.26 -8.54
CA ARG A 180 20.94 7.09 -9.59
C ARG A 180 20.15 5.79 -9.44
N LEU A 181 20.78 4.69 -9.04
CA LEU A 181 20.13 3.38 -8.92
C LEU A 181 19.22 3.28 -7.69
N ASN A 182 19.63 3.84 -6.54
CA ASN A 182 18.92 3.68 -5.27
C ASN A 182 17.43 4.12 -5.32
N PRO A 183 17.06 5.29 -5.87
CA PRO A 183 15.67 5.70 -5.98
C PRO A 183 14.82 4.76 -6.85
N ILE A 184 15.42 4.25 -7.95
CA ILE A 184 14.75 3.33 -8.88
C ILE A 184 14.48 1.98 -8.20
N ILE A 185 15.49 1.43 -7.52
CA ILE A 185 15.38 0.18 -6.76
C ILE A 185 14.34 0.31 -5.65
N ARG A 186 14.43 1.38 -4.85
CA ARG A 186 13.51 1.63 -3.75
C ARG A 186 12.08 1.77 -4.24
N GLY A 187 11.85 2.55 -5.30
CA GLY A 187 10.51 2.74 -5.87
C GLY A 187 9.91 1.43 -6.36
N TRP A 188 10.69 0.63 -7.09
CA TRP A 188 10.23 -0.66 -7.60
C TRP A 188 9.97 -1.68 -6.50
N ALA A 189 10.88 -1.82 -5.53
CA ALA A 189 10.72 -2.73 -4.41
C ALA A 189 9.52 -2.35 -3.53
N ASN A 190 9.30 -1.06 -3.27
CA ASN A 190 8.14 -0.58 -2.52
C ASN A 190 6.83 -0.88 -3.25
N TYR A 191 6.75 -0.65 -4.56
CA TYR A 191 5.55 -0.93 -5.36
C TYR A 191 5.14 -2.40 -5.30
N TYR A 192 6.11 -3.31 -5.34
CA TYR A 192 5.88 -4.76 -5.30
C TYR A 192 6.01 -5.38 -3.89
N SER A 193 6.11 -4.57 -2.83
CA SER A 193 6.25 -5.03 -1.44
C SER A 193 4.98 -5.68 -0.88
N THR A 194 3.83 -5.49 -1.52
CA THR A 194 2.53 -5.98 -1.05
C THR A 194 2.25 -7.43 -1.45
N VAL A 195 2.96 -7.93 -2.45
CA VAL A 195 2.69 -9.22 -3.11
C VAL A 195 3.77 -10.26 -2.81
N VAL A 196 3.64 -11.46 -3.37
CA VAL A 196 4.63 -12.54 -3.19
C VAL A 196 5.85 -12.27 -4.07
N SER A 197 6.72 -11.36 -3.63
CA SER A 197 7.84 -10.84 -4.44
C SER A 197 9.23 -11.19 -3.92
N LYS A 198 9.39 -11.79 -2.74
CA LYS A 198 10.72 -12.04 -2.13
C LYS A 198 11.69 -12.78 -3.05
N GLU A 199 11.26 -13.90 -3.64
CA GLU A 199 12.09 -14.69 -4.55
C GLU A 199 12.54 -13.86 -5.76
N ILE A 200 11.62 -13.05 -6.32
CA ILE A 200 11.90 -12.18 -7.47
C ILE A 200 12.85 -11.05 -7.06
N LEU A 201 12.64 -10.42 -5.90
CA LEU A 201 13.53 -9.37 -5.37
C LEU A 201 14.95 -9.91 -5.18
N SER A 202 15.11 -11.09 -4.57
CA SER A 202 16.41 -11.76 -4.44
C SER A 202 17.03 -12.13 -5.79
N GLY A 203 16.20 -12.52 -6.78
CA GLY A 203 16.64 -12.73 -8.16
C GLY A 203 17.13 -11.44 -8.82
N MET A 204 16.46 -10.30 -8.58
CA MET A 204 16.89 -8.99 -9.08
C MET A 204 18.23 -8.57 -8.47
N ASP A 205 18.46 -8.86 -7.19
CA ASP A 205 19.75 -8.60 -6.54
C ASP A 205 20.91 -9.36 -7.19
N LYS A 206 20.68 -10.60 -7.64
CA LYS A 206 21.68 -11.36 -8.41
C LYS A 206 21.94 -10.74 -9.78
N LEU A 207 20.88 -10.32 -10.49
CA LEU A 207 21.02 -9.71 -11.82
C LEU A 207 21.72 -8.36 -11.77
N ILE A 208 21.41 -7.51 -10.78
CA ILE A 208 22.09 -6.22 -10.63
C ILE A 208 23.55 -6.42 -10.21
N TYR A 209 23.84 -7.41 -9.36
CA TYR A 209 25.22 -7.78 -9.03
C TYR A 209 26.04 -8.16 -10.27
N GLN A 210 25.49 -9.00 -11.15
CA GLN A 210 26.16 -9.37 -12.41
C GLN A 210 26.41 -8.16 -13.31
N GLN A 211 25.44 -7.25 -13.42
CA GLN A 211 25.59 -6.02 -14.22
C GLN A 211 26.65 -5.07 -13.64
N LEU A 212 26.69 -4.93 -12.31
CA LEU A 212 27.69 -4.11 -11.61
C LEU A 212 29.07 -4.74 -11.68
N LYS A 213 29.18 -6.08 -11.63
CA LYS A 213 30.43 -6.79 -11.87
C LYS A 213 30.97 -6.48 -13.27
N ALA A 214 30.14 -6.62 -14.31
CA ALA A 214 30.51 -6.27 -15.67
C ALA A 214 30.93 -4.79 -15.82
N TRP A 215 30.19 -3.87 -15.19
CA TRP A 215 30.54 -2.44 -15.15
C TRP A 215 31.90 -2.20 -14.50
N SER A 216 32.19 -2.87 -13.37
CA SER A 216 33.44 -2.72 -12.64
C SER A 216 34.65 -3.32 -13.37
N SER A 217 34.47 -4.47 -14.03
CA SER A 217 35.49 -5.11 -14.86
C SER A 217 35.81 -4.31 -16.11
N PHE A 218 34.79 -3.71 -16.75
CA PHE A 218 34.99 -2.84 -17.91
C PHE A 218 35.91 -1.65 -17.60
N ARG A 219 35.86 -1.12 -16.37
CA ARG A 219 36.71 0.00 -15.96
C ARG A 219 38.15 -0.37 -15.65
N HIS A 220 38.42 -1.65 -15.41
CA HIS A 220 39.72 -2.14 -14.97
C HIS A 220 40.10 -3.40 -15.75
N PRO A 221 40.34 -3.28 -17.07
CA PRO A 221 40.63 -4.45 -17.92
C PRO A 221 41.91 -5.20 -17.53
N GLN A 222 42.86 -4.51 -16.88
CA GLN A 222 44.15 -5.06 -16.45
C GLN A 222 44.16 -5.54 -14.99
N LYS A 223 43.02 -5.52 -14.28
CA LYS A 223 42.93 -5.94 -12.88
C LYS A 223 42.15 -7.24 -12.77
N ASP A 224 42.59 -8.10 -11.85
CA ASP A 224 41.90 -9.34 -11.56
C ASP A 224 40.56 -9.11 -10.84
N SER A 225 39.75 -10.17 -10.77
CA SER A 225 38.44 -10.13 -10.11
C SER A 225 38.53 -9.88 -8.61
N HIS A 226 39.62 -10.26 -7.95
CA HIS A 226 39.79 -10.11 -6.51
C HIS A 226 39.99 -8.63 -6.15
N TRP A 227 40.85 -7.94 -6.89
CA TRP A 227 41.09 -6.51 -6.78
C TRP A 227 39.79 -5.72 -7.03
N ILE A 228 39.05 -6.09 -8.07
CA ILE A 228 37.76 -5.47 -8.39
C ILE A 228 36.76 -5.63 -7.24
N ALA A 229 36.62 -6.84 -6.70
CA ALA A 229 35.74 -7.11 -5.56
C ALA A 229 36.14 -6.24 -4.35
N LYS A 230 37.41 -6.23 -3.98
CA LYS A 230 37.94 -5.45 -2.86
C LYS A 230 37.77 -3.93 -3.03
N ARG A 231 37.83 -3.43 -4.27
CA ARG A 231 37.73 -1.99 -4.57
C ARG A 231 36.30 -1.44 -4.52
N TYR A 232 35.32 -2.23 -4.96
CA TYR A 232 33.94 -1.77 -5.17
C TYR A 232 32.92 -2.37 -4.21
N TRP A 233 33.20 -3.54 -3.64
CA TRP A 233 32.37 -4.17 -2.63
C TRP A 233 33.05 -4.10 -1.27
N LEU A 234 32.36 -3.47 -0.32
CA LEU A 234 32.80 -3.34 1.06
C LEU A 234 32.07 -4.36 1.93
N ILE A 235 32.76 -4.84 2.96
CA ILE A 235 32.13 -5.64 4.02
C ILE A 235 31.38 -4.69 4.95
N ASP A 236 30.07 -4.88 5.07
CA ASP A 236 29.23 -4.18 6.05
C ASP A 236 28.84 -5.15 7.17
N GLN A 237 28.84 -4.68 8.42
CA GLN A 237 28.56 -5.55 9.58
C GLN A 237 27.13 -6.11 9.47
N GLY A 238 27.02 -7.44 9.37
CA GLY A 238 25.74 -8.16 9.27
C GLY A 238 25.13 -8.29 7.86
N GLU A 239 25.60 -7.55 6.85
CA GLU A 239 25.03 -7.60 5.49
C GLU A 239 25.98 -8.19 4.43
N GLY A 240 27.21 -8.55 4.82
CA GLY A 240 28.21 -9.15 3.95
C GLY A 240 28.78 -8.18 2.92
N TRP A 241 29.06 -8.66 1.71
CA TRP A 241 29.61 -7.85 0.62
C TRP A 241 28.53 -6.93 0.02
N VAL A 242 28.74 -5.62 0.09
CA VAL A 242 27.81 -4.60 -0.42
C VAL A 242 28.53 -3.66 -1.38
N PHE A 243 27.92 -3.40 -2.53
CA PHE A 243 28.44 -2.42 -3.49
C PHE A 243 28.33 -1.01 -2.88
N ALA A 244 29.46 -0.43 -2.48
CA ALA A 244 29.50 0.78 -1.70
C ALA A 244 30.77 1.58 -1.93
N SER A 245 30.67 2.90 -1.80
CA SER A 245 31.82 3.80 -1.78
C SER A 245 32.01 4.46 -0.41
N ARG A 246 33.27 4.65 -0.03
CA ARG A 246 33.68 5.39 1.17
C ARG A 246 33.78 6.87 0.76
N LYS A 247 32.85 7.70 1.21
CA LYS A 247 32.94 9.15 1.04
C LYS A 247 34.02 9.72 1.98
N GLU A 248 34.73 10.77 1.57
CA GLU A 248 35.45 11.64 2.50
C GLU A 248 34.46 12.16 3.56
N GLY A 249 34.71 11.87 4.84
CA GLY A 249 33.83 12.26 5.96
C GLY A 249 32.87 11.18 6.49
N ASN A 250 33.23 9.90 6.47
CA ASN A 250 32.52 8.77 7.12
C ASN A 250 31.11 8.40 6.59
N LYS A 251 30.52 9.13 5.64
CA LYS A 251 29.20 8.77 5.08
C LYS A 251 29.33 7.72 3.97
N LYS A 252 29.27 6.44 4.32
CA LYS A 252 29.25 5.33 3.34
C LYS A 252 28.00 5.42 2.46
N MET A 253 28.19 5.49 1.15
CA MET A 253 27.10 5.36 0.19
C MET A 253 27.04 3.93 -0.31
N ARG A 254 25.98 3.20 0.03
CA ARG A 254 25.76 1.82 -0.38
C ARG A 254 24.57 1.69 -1.31
N LEU A 255 24.63 0.69 -2.19
CA LEU A 255 23.49 0.27 -3.00
C LEU A 255 22.49 -0.48 -2.12
N ILE A 256 21.22 -0.10 -2.21
CA ILE A 256 20.12 -0.78 -1.51
C ILE A 256 19.84 -2.11 -2.22
N LYS A 257 19.70 -3.20 -1.45
CA LYS A 257 19.22 -4.47 -2.01
C LYS A 257 17.70 -4.46 -2.10
N HIS A 258 17.17 -5.07 -3.15
CA HIS A 258 15.74 -5.26 -3.33
C HIS A 258 15.16 -6.12 -2.20
N SER A 259 15.90 -7.16 -1.80
CA SER A 259 15.53 -8.08 -0.74
C SER A 259 15.44 -7.46 0.66
N GLU A 260 16.07 -6.31 0.91
CA GLU A 260 15.94 -5.56 2.16
C GLU A 260 14.51 -5.02 2.38
N THR A 261 13.75 -4.79 1.31
CA THR A 261 12.40 -4.23 1.44
C THR A 261 11.45 -5.27 2.06
N PRO A 262 10.87 -5.04 3.25
CA PRO A 262 9.98 -6.00 3.90
C PRO A 262 8.70 -6.17 3.08
N ILE A 263 8.15 -7.39 3.07
CA ILE A 263 6.83 -7.62 2.47
C ILE A 263 5.78 -7.17 3.47
N VAL A 264 4.98 -6.17 3.09
CA VAL A 264 3.91 -5.62 3.91
C VAL A 264 2.58 -5.92 3.26
N ARG A 265 1.81 -6.83 3.85
CA ARG A 265 0.49 -7.21 3.31
C ARG A 265 -0.48 -6.04 3.43
N HIS A 266 -1.17 -5.73 2.34
CA HIS A 266 -2.20 -4.72 2.34
C HIS A 266 -3.48 -5.25 2.98
N ILE A 267 -4.02 -4.52 3.95
CA ILE A 267 -5.30 -4.82 4.57
C ILE A 267 -6.38 -4.09 3.76
N LYS A 268 -7.37 -4.79 3.19
CA LYS A 268 -8.43 -4.14 2.40
C LYS A 268 -9.18 -3.09 3.24
N VAL A 269 -9.61 -1.98 2.62
CA VAL A 269 -10.53 -1.03 3.27
C VAL A 269 -11.88 -1.71 3.47
N ARG A 270 -12.56 -1.45 4.58
CA ARG A 270 -13.86 -2.04 4.89
C ARG A 270 -14.95 -1.41 4.02
N GLY A 271 -15.69 -2.23 3.29
CA GLY A 271 -16.88 -1.82 2.54
C GLY A 271 -16.68 -0.51 1.77
N ASP A 272 -17.61 0.42 1.98
CA ASP A 272 -17.65 1.74 1.35
C ASP A 272 -17.01 2.84 2.21
N CYS A 273 -16.19 2.47 3.21
CA CYS A 273 -15.52 3.45 4.07
C CYS A 273 -14.66 4.38 3.22
N SER A 274 -14.78 5.67 3.49
CA SER A 274 -14.08 6.76 2.81
C SER A 274 -13.38 7.63 3.84
N PRO A 275 -12.18 8.18 3.59
CA PRO A 275 -11.54 9.13 4.53
C PRO A 275 -12.40 10.33 4.92
N TYR A 276 -13.52 10.55 4.23
CA TYR A 276 -14.46 11.63 4.43
C TYR A 276 -15.83 11.14 4.96
N ASP A 277 -15.93 9.90 5.46
CA ASP A 277 -17.16 9.32 6.04
C ASP A 277 -17.39 9.70 7.51
N GLY A 278 -16.49 10.48 8.11
CA GLY A 278 -16.54 10.88 9.52
C GLY A 278 -16.07 9.81 10.50
N ASP A 279 -15.69 8.60 10.05
CA ASP A 279 -15.06 7.58 10.90
C ASP A 279 -13.56 7.85 11.06
N TRP A 280 -13.26 8.99 11.69
CA TRP A 280 -11.88 9.42 11.92
C TRP A 280 -11.10 8.41 12.77
N ILE A 281 -11.77 7.59 13.59
CA ILE A 281 -11.14 6.55 14.43
C ILE A 281 -10.57 5.44 13.55
N TYR A 282 -11.37 4.89 12.64
CA TYR A 282 -10.91 3.90 11.67
C TYR A 282 -9.74 4.44 10.82
N TRP A 283 -9.88 5.66 10.29
CA TRP A 283 -8.86 6.28 9.44
C TRP A 283 -7.61 6.69 10.20
N SER A 284 -7.74 7.18 11.45
CA SER A 284 -6.61 7.49 12.31
C SER A 284 -5.83 6.24 12.73
N ALA A 285 -6.52 5.13 13.04
CA ALA A 285 -5.86 3.86 13.34
C ALA A 285 -5.05 3.34 12.13
N ARG A 286 -5.54 3.61 10.91
CA ARG A 286 -4.92 3.14 9.66
C ARG A 286 -3.80 4.07 9.16
N MET A 287 -4.07 5.36 9.03
CA MET A 287 -3.14 6.36 8.48
C MET A 287 -2.19 6.90 9.56
N GLY A 288 -2.67 7.05 10.79
CA GLY A 288 -1.93 7.70 11.89
C GLY A 288 -2.04 9.22 11.88
N MET A 289 -2.88 9.77 11.00
CA MET A 289 -3.19 11.19 10.89
C MET A 289 -4.59 11.32 10.29
N HIS A 290 -5.41 12.21 10.83
CA HIS A 290 -6.71 12.59 10.29
C HIS A 290 -6.99 14.06 10.66
N PRO A 291 -7.58 14.88 9.77
CA PRO A 291 -7.84 16.30 10.05
C PRO A 291 -8.72 16.54 11.28
N GLU A 292 -9.73 15.69 11.48
CA GLU A 292 -10.69 15.80 12.60
C GLU A 292 -10.13 15.26 13.94
N ALA A 293 -8.92 14.69 13.93
CA ALA A 293 -8.33 14.05 15.09
C ALA A 293 -7.04 14.75 15.52
N ALA A 294 -6.86 14.95 16.83
CA ALA A 294 -5.61 15.47 17.35
C ALA A 294 -4.44 14.55 16.96
N ALA A 295 -3.35 15.11 16.44
CA ALA A 295 -2.22 14.33 15.92
C ALA A 295 -1.63 13.33 16.93
N ARG A 296 -1.69 13.67 18.23
CA ARG A 296 -1.25 12.78 19.32
C ARG A 296 -2.16 11.55 19.46
N VAL A 297 -3.49 11.74 19.36
CA VAL A 297 -4.49 10.67 19.41
C VAL A 297 -4.33 9.76 18.19
N SER A 298 -4.22 10.30 16.97
CA SER A 298 -4.04 9.47 15.77
C SER A 298 -2.76 8.64 15.80
N LYS A 299 -1.66 9.20 16.33
CA LYS A 299 -0.40 8.45 16.54
C LYS A 299 -0.58 7.32 17.56
N LEU A 300 -1.28 7.55 18.66
CA LEU A 300 -1.57 6.53 19.66
C LEU A 300 -2.51 5.45 19.12
N LEU A 301 -3.58 5.81 18.41
CA LEU A 301 -4.48 4.89 17.74
C LEU A 301 -3.72 3.96 16.80
N LYS A 302 -2.83 4.49 15.95
CA LYS A 302 -2.00 3.68 15.07
C LYS A 302 -1.03 2.78 15.84
N LYS A 303 -0.37 3.31 16.89
CA LYS A 303 0.56 2.54 17.74
C LYS A 303 -0.15 1.37 18.44
N GLN A 304 -1.36 1.60 18.93
CA GLN A 304 -2.20 0.62 19.62
C GLN A 304 -3.09 -0.20 18.68
N LYS A 305 -2.95 -0.03 17.35
CA LYS A 305 -3.74 -0.73 16.33
C LYS A 305 -5.26 -0.58 16.53
N GLY A 306 -5.70 0.59 16.99
CA GLY A 306 -7.10 0.92 17.24
C GLY A 306 -7.71 0.24 18.47
N LYS A 307 -6.88 -0.32 19.38
CA LYS A 307 -7.35 -0.97 20.61
C LYS A 307 -7.11 -0.12 21.85
N CYS A 308 -8.02 -0.22 22.81
CA CYS A 308 -7.85 0.31 24.16
C CYS A 308 -6.76 -0.47 24.90
N ALA A 309 -5.84 0.24 25.57
CA ALA A 309 -4.73 -0.41 26.29
C ALA A 309 -5.16 -1.11 27.59
N HIS A 310 -6.36 -0.84 28.10
CA HIS A 310 -6.88 -1.44 29.34
C HIS A 310 -7.80 -2.64 29.09
N CYS A 311 -8.81 -2.49 28.23
CA CYS A 311 -9.78 -3.57 27.95
C CYS A 311 -9.52 -4.36 26.66
N GLU A 312 -8.52 -3.96 25.87
CA GLU A 312 -8.13 -4.58 24.59
C GLU A 312 -9.20 -4.60 23.48
N LEU A 313 -10.38 -4.03 23.75
CA LEU A 313 -11.44 -3.84 22.77
C LEU A 313 -11.08 -2.73 21.76
N PHE A 314 -11.64 -2.84 20.56
CA PHE A 314 -11.46 -1.85 19.51
C PHE A 314 -12.32 -0.61 19.76
N PHE A 315 -11.73 0.56 19.52
CA PHE A 315 -12.46 1.81 19.45
C PHE A 315 -13.39 1.82 18.25
N LYS A 316 -14.60 2.32 18.45
CA LYS A 316 -15.65 2.52 17.45
C LYS A 316 -15.95 4.01 17.31
N ASN A 317 -16.52 4.38 16.17
CA ASN A 317 -17.03 5.72 15.97
C ASN A 317 -18.07 6.05 17.07
N GLY A 318 -17.93 7.22 17.71
CA GLY A 318 -18.72 7.64 18.85
C GLY A 318 -18.12 7.36 20.24
N ASP A 319 -17.06 6.55 20.34
CA ASP A 319 -16.41 6.29 21.63
C ASP A 319 -15.67 7.54 22.14
N LEU A 320 -15.77 7.79 23.45
CA LEU A 320 -15.02 8.84 24.14
C LEU A 320 -13.62 8.33 24.50
N LEU A 321 -12.61 8.99 23.92
CA LEU A 321 -11.21 8.61 23.99
C LEU A 321 -10.43 9.55 24.90
N GLU A 322 -9.69 8.99 25.86
CA GLU A 322 -8.86 9.77 26.78
C GLU A 322 -7.41 9.30 26.75
N ILE A 323 -6.49 10.26 26.85
CA ILE A 323 -5.05 10.01 26.88
C ILE A 323 -4.63 9.86 28.33
N ASP A 324 -3.99 8.74 28.63
CA ASP A 324 -3.49 8.41 29.96
C ASP A 324 -1.98 8.14 29.93
N HIS A 325 -1.34 8.19 31.10
CA HIS A 325 0.04 7.76 31.29
C HIS A 325 0.09 6.32 31.83
N LYS A 326 0.83 5.44 31.15
CA LYS A 326 1.11 4.07 31.61
C LYS A 326 1.70 4.05 33.02
N LYS A 327 2.72 4.86 33.24
CA LYS A 327 3.22 5.21 34.56
C LYS A 327 2.67 6.59 34.91
N PRO A 328 1.80 6.73 35.93
CA PRO A 328 1.26 8.01 36.35
C PRO A 328 2.35 9.05 36.64
N ARG A 329 2.07 10.33 36.38
CA ARG A 329 3.00 11.43 36.68
C ARG A 329 3.36 11.50 38.17
N SER A 330 2.39 11.19 39.05
CA SER A 330 2.59 11.10 40.50
C SER A 330 3.67 10.07 40.89
N LYS A 331 3.83 8.99 40.12
CA LYS A 331 4.88 7.96 40.32
C LYS A 331 6.16 8.24 39.52
N GLY A 332 6.38 9.47 39.07
CA GLY A 332 7.55 9.87 38.28
C GLY A 332 7.47 9.50 36.79
N GLY A 333 6.27 9.28 36.25
CA GLY A 333 6.06 9.06 34.82
C GLY A 333 6.35 10.31 33.98
N LYS A 334 7.15 10.16 32.91
CA LYS A 334 7.45 11.26 31.97
C LYS A 334 6.33 11.44 30.95
N ASN A 335 6.14 12.67 30.45
CA ASN A 335 5.16 12.96 29.40
C ASN A 335 5.71 12.65 27.98
N THR A 336 6.27 11.46 27.79
CA THR A 336 6.83 10.99 26.52
C THR A 336 5.86 10.09 25.79
N GLN A 337 5.96 10.02 24.45
CA GLN A 337 5.07 9.22 23.59
C GLN A 337 5.07 7.72 23.94
N ASP A 338 6.10 7.22 24.61
CA ASP A 338 6.19 5.82 25.04
C ASP A 338 5.45 5.52 26.33
N ASN A 339 5.32 6.55 27.19
CA ASN A 339 4.55 6.49 28.42
C ASN A 339 3.07 6.85 28.21
N LEU A 340 2.70 7.39 27.06
CA LEU A 340 1.30 7.69 26.74
C LEU A 340 0.57 6.46 26.19
N GLN A 341 -0.70 6.35 26.55
CA GLN A 341 -1.64 5.37 26.02
C GLN A 341 -3.03 5.99 25.85
N LEU A 342 -3.84 5.38 24.99
CA LEU A 342 -5.22 5.79 24.72
C LEU A 342 -6.18 4.75 25.31
N LEU A 343 -7.18 5.25 26.04
CA LEU A 343 -8.19 4.45 26.73
C LEU A 343 -9.60 4.92 26.37
N HIS A 344 -10.59 4.03 26.54
CA HIS A 344 -11.98 4.49 26.67
C HIS A 344 -12.10 5.33 27.94
N ARG A 345 -12.99 6.31 27.96
CA ARG A 345 -13.29 7.11 29.16
C ARG A 345 -13.54 6.24 30.41
N HIS A 346 -14.43 5.24 30.31
CA HIS A 346 -14.68 4.35 31.44
C HIS A 346 -13.43 3.56 31.88
N CYS A 347 -12.55 3.18 30.95
CA CYS A 347 -11.31 2.48 31.26
C CYS A 347 -10.30 3.41 31.94
N HIS A 348 -10.27 4.67 31.55
CA HIS A 348 -9.47 5.70 32.18
C HIS A 348 -9.89 5.87 33.64
N ASP A 349 -11.21 5.96 33.91
CA ASP A 349 -11.75 6.08 35.26
C ASP A 349 -11.39 4.86 36.12
N THR A 350 -11.60 3.64 35.61
CA THR A 350 -11.21 2.40 36.31
C THR A 350 -9.72 2.35 36.61
N LYS A 351 -8.87 2.69 35.64
CA LYS A 351 -7.42 2.68 35.82
C LYS A 351 -7.00 3.71 36.86
N THR A 352 -7.51 4.93 36.77
CA THR A 352 -7.16 6.02 37.70
C THR A 352 -7.54 5.65 39.13
N ALA A 353 -8.73 5.07 39.34
CA ALA A 353 -9.15 4.58 40.65
C ALA A 353 -8.21 3.49 41.21
N ASN A 354 -7.70 2.59 40.36
CA ASN A 354 -6.73 1.57 40.76
C ASN A 354 -5.34 2.15 41.04
N ASP A 355 -4.91 3.13 40.25
CA ASP A 355 -3.64 3.82 40.45
C ASP A 355 -3.62 4.60 41.77
N ASP A 356 -4.74 5.23 42.14
CA ASP A 356 -4.92 5.97 43.38
C ASP A 356 -5.01 5.04 44.61
N LYS A 357 -5.69 3.89 44.50
CA LYS A 357 -5.66 2.83 45.52
C LYS A 357 -4.26 2.28 45.75
N ALA A 358 -3.40 2.27 44.73
CA ALA A 358 -2.01 1.87 44.88
C ALA A 358 -1.12 2.98 45.48
N VAL A 359 -1.60 4.24 45.57
CA VAL A 359 -0.90 5.35 46.24
C VAL A 359 -1.34 5.44 47.71
N ARG A 360 -2.62 5.23 47.99
CA ARG A 360 -3.15 5.07 49.35
C ARG A 360 -2.96 3.62 49.77
N GLY A 361 -1.79 3.28 50.31
CA GLY A 361 -1.43 1.91 50.68
C GLY A 361 -2.55 1.14 51.38
N THR A 362 -2.60 -0.18 51.18
CA THR A 362 -3.43 -1.12 51.97
C THR A 362 -3.07 -1.00 53.45
N ASN A 363 -3.74 -0.10 54.14
CA ASN A 363 -4.07 -0.04 55.57
C ASN A 363 -4.19 1.43 55.96
N ASP A 364 -5.40 1.96 55.86
CA ASP A 364 -5.85 2.89 56.89
C ASP A 364 -7.34 2.62 57.17
N ASN A 365 -7.57 1.80 58.20
CA ASN A 365 -8.88 1.54 58.78
C ASN A 365 -9.25 2.60 59.83
N SER A 366 -8.63 3.78 59.83
CA SER A 366 -9.15 4.91 60.59
C SER A 366 -10.21 5.65 59.76
N GLN A 367 -11.44 5.16 59.84
CA GLN A 367 -12.58 6.03 59.62
C GLN A 367 -12.57 7.09 60.73
N ILE A 368 -12.06 8.28 60.42
CA ILE A 368 -12.51 9.48 61.12
C ILE A 368 -13.70 9.99 60.31
N ILE A 369 -14.89 9.61 60.78
CA ILE A 369 -16.13 10.25 60.38
C ILE A 369 -16.09 11.62 61.03
N GLU A 370 -15.61 12.64 60.31
CA GLU A 370 -15.92 14.02 60.68
C GLU A 370 -17.37 14.28 60.28
N GLU A 371 -18.21 14.49 61.29
CA GLU A 371 -19.58 14.96 61.14
C GLU A 371 -19.61 16.28 60.32
N PRO A 372 -20.66 16.50 59.51
CA PRO A 372 -20.71 17.66 58.63
C PRO A 372 -20.93 18.94 59.44
N CYS A 373 -19.91 19.82 59.49
CA CYS A 373 -20.13 21.19 59.92
C CYS A 373 -20.86 21.99 58.83
N GLU A 374 -21.85 22.75 59.28
CA GLU A 374 -22.84 23.50 58.51
C GLU A 374 -22.28 24.46 57.44
N VAL A 375 -22.94 24.41 56.28
CA VAL A 375 -23.26 25.48 55.31
C VAL A 375 -22.15 26.47 54.91
N LYS A 376 -21.80 26.44 53.61
CA LYS A 376 -21.66 27.67 52.79
C LYS A 376 -22.09 27.40 51.35
N VAL A 377 -23.19 28.05 50.98
CA VAL A 377 -23.79 28.08 49.64
C VAL A 377 -22.87 28.87 48.71
N CYS A 378 -22.47 28.29 47.57
CA CYS A 378 -21.76 29.02 46.53
C CYS A 378 -22.63 29.19 45.28
N ALA A 379 -22.62 30.43 44.81
CA ALA A 379 -23.52 31.07 43.86
C ALA A 379 -23.55 30.48 42.44
N VAL A 380 -24.72 30.59 41.82
CA VAL A 380 -24.97 30.43 40.38
C VAL A 380 -24.39 31.64 39.66
N VAL A 381 -23.43 31.42 38.76
CA VAL A 381 -23.01 32.44 37.79
C VAL A 381 -23.92 32.31 36.57
N ARG A 382 -24.89 33.22 36.46
CA ARG A 382 -25.48 33.61 35.18
C ARG A 382 -24.54 34.63 34.53
N THR A 383 -24.34 34.52 33.24
CA THR A 383 -23.82 35.61 32.41
C THR A 383 -24.81 35.83 31.29
N ASP A 384 -25.19 37.10 31.15
CA ASP A 384 -26.11 37.67 30.17
C ASP A 384 -25.70 37.47 28.72
#